data_AF-A0A2D7Q4D9-F1
#
_entry.id   AF-A0A2D7Q4D9-F1
#
_cell.length_a   1.000
_cell.length_b   1.000
_cell.length_c   1.000
_cell.angle_alpha   90.00
_cell.angle_beta   90.00
_cell.angle_gamma   90.00
#
_symmetry.space_group_name_H-M   'P 1'
#
loop_
_entity.id
_entity.type
_entity.pdbx_description
1 polymer ?
#
loop_
_entity_poly.entity_id
_entity_poly.type
_entity_poly.pdbx_seq_one_letter_code
_entity_poly.pdbx_strand_id
1 'polypeptide(L)'
;MFGYQVLGFGSGGGTVKYDVNYLVVAGGGGGGAGGGGGAGGFRTSEDSAVIELEGGDHTITVGTGSGPVPGNDSCPRGGNSVFSTITSTGGGGGGYGNPEANGGSGSVQYPSKTGNNPPVSPPQGNPAGTQINSGGGGAGGSGGTSTPAGGAGGVGRDSSVSGSSVEYAGGGGGGGYIPSPGPGPAQDGGGSGGSRTASGSNATNGKGGGGGGMGFDGSPPNGTGGSGVVIVSAPAAATLTVAPGTNTTSTAPDGSKVATFTVSGTLTVE
;
A
#
# COMPACT_ATOMS: atom_id res chain seq x y z
N MET A 1 11.53 1.35 -71.95
CA MET A 1 11.91 1.99 -70.67
C MET A 1 11.08 1.31 -69.59
N PHE A 2 11.65 0.34 -68.89
CA PHE A 2 10.94 -0.44 -67.86
C PHE A 2 11.11 0.27 -66.52
N GLY A 3 10.00 0.76 -65.97
CA GLY A 3 9.97 1.35 -64.64
C GLY A 3 10.04 0.27 -63.58
N TYR A 4 11.02 0.37 -62.68
CA TYR A 4 11.08 -0.43 -61.46
C TYR A 4 10.18 0.23 -60.42
N GLN A 5 9.13 -0.48 -60.01
CA GLN A 5 8.36 -0.15 -58.83
C GLN A 5 9.23 -0.48 -57.61
N VAL A 6 9.70 0.56 -56.93
CA VAL A 6 10.32 0.38 -55.61
C VAL A 6 9.21 -0.04 -54.65
N LEU A 7 9.18 -1.32 -54.28
CA LEU A 7 8.48 -1.74 -53.07
C LEU A 7 9.20 -1.06 -51.91
N GLY A 8 8.60 0.00 -51.37
CA GLY A 8 9.01 0.52 -50.08
C GLY A 8 8.78 -0.58 -49.05
N PHE A 9 9.87 -1.05 -48.44
CA PHE A 9 9.76 -1.75 -47.16
C PHE A 9 9.27 -0.71 -46.17
N GLY A 10 7.95 -0.65 -45.97
CA GLY A 10 7.40 -0.03 -44.78
C GLY A 10 8.05 -0.74 -43.60
N SER A 11 8.87 -0.01 -42.84
CA SER A 11 9.27 -0.41 -41.49
C SER A 11 7.99 -0.79 -40.77
N GLY A 12 7.78 -2.08 -40.51
CA GLY A 12 6.64 -2.56 -39.75
C GLY A 12 6.56 -1.71 -38.49
N GLY A 13 5.45 -0.98 -38.32
CA GLY A 13 5.18 -0.14 -37.17
C GLY A 13 4.92 -1.01 -35.94
N GLY A 14 5.95 -1.71 -35.48
CA GLY A 14 5.93 -2.36 -34.19
C GLY A 14 6.03 -1.28 -33.14
N THR A 15 5.01 -1.18 -32.28
CA THR A 15 5.07 -0.39 -31.06
C THR A 15 6.32 -0.82 -30.28
N VAL A 16 7.17 0.14 -29.90
CA VAL A 16 8.36 -0.16 -29.07
C VAL A 16 7.86 -0.71 -27.74
N LYS A 17 8.54 -1.74 -27.22
CA LYS A 17 8.17 -2.40 -25.96
C LYS A 17 9.33 -2.40 -24.99
N TYR A 18 9.00 -2.26 -23.72
CA TYR A 18 9.95 -2.16 -22.62
C TYR A 18 9.60 -3.15 -21.52
N ASP A 19 10.57 -3.97 -21.11
CA ASP A 19 10.44 -4.78 -19.90
C ASP A 19 10.63 -3.89 -18.67
N VAL A 20 9.59 -3.74 -17.86
CA VAL A 20 9.61 -2.85 -16.69
C VAL A 20 9.40 -3.62 -15.38
N ASN A 21 10.16 -3.22 -14.37
CA ASN A 21 9.93 -3.60 -12.99
C ASN A 21 8.84 -2.70 -12.39
N TYR A 22 8.11 -3.24 -11.42
CA TYR A 22 7.03 -2.49 -10.77
C TYR A 22 6.96 -2.75 -9.27
N LEU A 23 6.49 -1.74 -8.56
CA LEU A 23 5.94 -1.86 -7.22
C LEU A 23 4.58 -1.16 -7.20
N VAL A 24 3.52 -1.89 -6.83
CA VAL A 24 2.16 -1.36 -6.70
C VAL A 24 1.72 -1.57 -5.26
N VAL A 25 1.67 -0.48 -4.49
CA VAL A 25 1.20 -0.48 -3.10
C VAL A 25 -0.13 0.27 -3.02
N ALA A 26 -1.17 -0.37 -2.47
CA ALA A 26 -2.48 0.23 -2.27
C ALA A 26 -2.52 1.16 -1.05
N GLY A 27 -3.61 1.91 -0.88
CA GLY A 27 -3.82 2.70 0.34
C GLY A 27 -4.14 1.82 1.54
N GLY A 28 -3.65 2.21 2.72
CA GLY A 28 -3.94 1.53 3.98
C GLY A 28 -5.29 1.91 4.57
N GLY A 29 -5.82 1.04 5.42
CA GLY A 29 -7.03 1.29 6.22
C GLY A 29 -6.72 2.11 7.47
N GLY A 30 -7.74 2.75 8.04
CA GLY A 30 -7.61 3.53 9.28
C GLY A 30 -7.67 2.64 10.51
N GLY A 31 -7.06 3.07 11.61
CA GLY A 31 -7.20 2.38 12.89
C GLY A 31 -8.40 2.92 13.65
N GLY A 32 -9.33 2.05 14.04
CA GLY A 32 -10.52 2.46 14.79
C GLY A 32 -10.30 2.39 16.29
N ALA A 33 -11.39 2.37 17.06
CA ALA A 33 -11.30 2.08 18.49
C ALA A 33 -10.57 0.76 18.71
N GLY A 34 -9.46 0.78 19.45
CA GLY A 34 -8.70 -0.40 19.82
C GLY A 34 -7.93 -1.11 18.70
N GLY A 35 -8.54 -1.34 17.52
CA GLY A 35 -7.94 -2.10 16.43
C GLY A 35 -7.12 -1.24 15.47
N GLY A 36 -5.90 -1.69 15.15
CA GLY A 36 -5.08 -1.07 14.11
C GLY A 36 -5.63 -1.34 12.70
N GLY A 37 -5.44 -0.38 11.80
CA GLY A 37 -5.76 -0.54 10.38
C GLY A 37 -4.77 -1.49 9.68
N GLY A 38 -5.26 -2.23 8.69
CA GLY A 38 -4.42 -3.08 7.86
C GLY A 38 -3.72 -2.32 6.74
N ALA A 39 -2.57 -2.82 6.32
CA ALA A 39 -1.82 -2.25 5.21
C ALA A 39 -2.51 -2.44 3.86
N GLY A 40 -2.22 -1.54 2.93
CA GLY A 40 -2.56 -1.72 1.52
C GLY A 40 -1.80 -2.89 0.90
N GLY A 41 -2.41 -3.54 -0.08
CA GLY A 41 -1.78 -4.64 -0.81
C GLY A 41 -0.45 -4.22 -1.42
N PHE A 42 0.59 -5.03 -1.24
CA PHE A 42 1.93 -4.87 -1.80
C PHE A 42 2.14 -5.91 -2.88
N ARG A 43 2.41 -5.46 -4.11
CA ARG A 43 2.76 -6.31 -5.24
C ARG A 43 3.99 -5.75 -5.94
N THR A 44 5.01 -6.58 -6.12
CA THR A 44 6.28 -6.20 -6.75
C THR A 44 6.64 -7.20 -7.85
N SER A 45 7.41 -6.76 -8.85
CA SER A 45 8.03 -7.67 -9.82
C SER A 45 9.13 -8.54 -9.21
N GLU A 46 9.66 -8.18 -8.03
CA GLU A 46 10.68 -8.99 -7.31
C GLU A 46 10.13 -10.36 -6.85
N ASP A 47 8.82 -10.45 -6.60
CA ASP A 47 8.09 -11.67 -6.25
C ASP A 47 7.46 -12.37 -7.47
N SER A 48 7.60 -11.77 -8.65
CA SER A 48 6.85 -12.14 -9.85
C SER A 48 7.73 -11.94 -11.10
N ALA A 49 7.11 -11.70 -12.25
CA ALA A 49 7.83 -11.34 -13.47
C ALA A 49 7.74 -9.83 -13.72
N VAL A 50 8.71 -9.31 -14.48
CA VAL A 50 8.58 -8.01 -15.15
C VAL A 50 7.36 -8.00 -16.07
N ILE A 51 6.85 -6.82 -16.38
CA ILE A 51 5.78 -6.67 -17.38
C ILE A 51 6.33 -6.00 -18.64
N GLU A 52 5.82 -6.43 -19.79
CA GLU A 52 6.10 -5.78 -21.06
C GLU A 52 5.14 -4.60 -21.24
N LEU A 53 5.68 -3.40 -21.37
CA LEU A 53 4.93 -2.17 -21.53
C LEU A 53 5.17 -1.60 -22.92
N GLU A 54 4.09 -1.33 -23.65
CA GLU A 54 4.15 -0.67 -24.94
C GLU A 54 4.46 0.83 -24.78
N GLY A 55 5.18 1.42 -25.74
CA GLY A 55 5.36 2.86 -25.80
C GLY A 55 4.02 3.58 -25.94
N GLY A 56 3.88 4.71 -25.24
CA GLY A 56 2.65 5.51 -25.16
C GLY A 56 2.20 5.78 -23.73
N ASP A 57 0.93 6.19 -23.60
CA ASP A 57 0.33 6.63 -22.35
C ASP A 57 -0.34 5.49 -21.57
N HIS A 58 -0.02 5.41 -20.27
CA HIS A 58 -0.55 4.43 -19.34
C HIS A 58 -1.17 5.14 -18.14
N THR A 59 -2.43 4.82 -17.85
CA THR A 59 -3.10 5.36 -16.66
C THR A 59 -2.63 4.62 -15.41
N ILE A 60 -2.21 5.37 -14.41
CA ILE A 60 -1.84 4.89 -13.08
C ILE A 60 -2.87 5.35 -12.07
N THR A 61 -3.39 4.40 -11.30
CA THR A 61 -4.23 4.72 -10.13
C THR A 61 -3.44 4.49 -8.86
N VAL A 62 -3.35 5.52 -8.02
CA VAL A 62 -2.79 5.40 -6.67
C VAL A 62 -3.93 5.43 -5.66
N GLY A 63 -4.02 4.38 -4.86
CA GLY A 63 -5.01 4.25 -3.81
C GLY A 63 -4.80 5.27 -2.70
N THR A 64 -5.84 6.01 -2.36
CA THR A 64 -5.83 6.90 -1.19
C THR A 64 -5.84 6.07 0.09
N GLY A 65 -5.22 6.59 1.15
CA GLY A 65 -5.44 6.06 2.49
C GLY A 65 -6.89 6.31 2.94
N SER A 66 -7.33 5.60 3.97
CA SER A 66 -8.64 5.89 4.57
C SER A 66 -8.64 7.28 5.23
N GLY A 67 -9.77 7.97 5.20
CA GLY A 67 -10.00 9.16 6.01
C GLY A 67 -10.21 8.83 7.50
N PRO A 68 -10.23 9.85 8.38
CA PRO A 68 -10.60 9.68 9.78
C PRO A 68 -12.10 9.43 9.89
N VAL A 69 -12.52 8.64 10.89
CA VAL A 69 -13.94 8.46 11.25
C VAL A 69 -14.20 9.03 12.63
N PRO A 70 -15.31 9.77 12.83
CA PRO A 70 -15.73 10.19 14.17
C PRO A 70 -16.11 9.00 15.05
N GLY A 71 -15.77 9.08 16.33
CA GLY A 71 -16.23 8.12 17.33
C GLY A 71 -15.57 6.75 17.23
N ASN A 72 -16.35 5.73 17.61
CA ASN A 72 -15.88 4.38 17.88
C ASN A 72 -16.08 3.44 16.68
N ASP A 73 -16.57 3.97 15.56
CA ASP A 73 -16.98 3.19 14.40
C ASP A 73 -15.79 2.56 13.66
N SER A 74 -16.10 1.56 12.82
CA SER A 74 -15.14 0.96 11.91
C SER A 74 -14.61 2.00 10.93
N CYS A 75 -13.29 2.11 10.80
CA CYS A 75 -12.67 2.94 9.78
C CYS A 75 -12.90 2.33 8.38
N PRO A 76 -13.04 3.16 7.32
CA PRO A 76 -13.15 2.65 5.97
C PRO A 76 -11.85 2.00 5.52
N ARG A 77 -11.99 1.14 4.51
CA ARG A 77 -10.87 0.55 3.78
C ARG A 77 -10.12 1.62 2.97
N GLY A 78 -8.82 1.42 2.75
CA GLY A 78 -8.04 2.20 1.79
C GLY A 78 -8.42 1.92 0.32
N GLY A 79 -8.07 2.83 -0.57
CA GLY A 79 -8.27 2.70 -2.01
C GLY A 79 -7.30 1.70 -2.66
N ASN A 80 -7.72 1.11 -3.79
CA ASN A 80 -6.86 0.24 -4.59
C ASN A 80 -5.84 1.05 -5.41
N SER A 81 -4.68 0.46 -5.66
CA SER A 81 -3.73 0.96 -6.65
C SER A 81 -3.73 0.03 -7.87
N VAL A 82 -3.60 0.61 -9.06
CA VAL A 82 -3.65 -0.12 -10.33
C VAL A 82 -2.57 0.39 -11.28
N PHE A 83 -1.81 -0.55 -11.83
CA PHE A 83 -0.88 -0.32 -12.94
C PHE A 83 -0.97 -1.47 -13.92
N SER A 84 -1.33 -1.19 -15.19
CA SER A 84 -1.56 -2.23 -16.20
C SER A 84 -2.55 -3.28 -15.67
N THR A 85 -2.21 -4.56 -15.71
CA THR A 85 -3.01 -5.67 -15.18
C THR A 85 -2.82 -5.91 -13.67
N ILE A 86 -1.90 -5.18 -13.04
CA ILE A 86 -1.56 -5.34 -11.62
C ILE A 86 -2.51 -4.47 -10.79
N THR A 87 -3.39 -5.12 -10.04
CA THR A 87 -4.22 -4.48 -9.02
C THR A 87 -3.76 -4.89 -7.64
N SER A 88 -3.45 -3.91 -6.81
CA SER A 88 -3.24 -4.08 -5.36
C SER A 88 -4.44 -3.56 -4.61
N THR A 89 -4.98 -4.38 -3.71
CA THR A 89 -6.22 -4.05 -3.00
C THR A 89 -5.95 -3.32 -1.71
N GLY A 90 -6.70 -2.25 -1.42
CA GLY A 90 -6.53 -1.45 -0.21
C GLY A 90 -6.72 -2.23 1.09
N GLY A 91 -6.13 -1.71 2.17
CA GLY A 91 -6.14 -2.31 3.51
C GLY A 91 -7.45 -2.08 4.25
N GLY A 92 -7.86 -3.05 5.08
CA GLY A 92 -9.09 -2.97 5.86
C GLY A 92 -8.95 -2.02 7.05
N GLY A 93 -9.99 -1.27 7.38
CA GLY A 93 -9.99 -0.41 8.57
C GLY A 93 -10.27 -1.20 9.86
N GLY A 94 -9.65 -0.81 10.97
CA GLY A 94 -9.91 -1.39 12.30
C GLY A 94 -11.10 -0.73 13.02
N GLY A 95 -11.46 -1.25 14.19
CA GLY A 95 -12.46 -0.64 15.09
C GLY A 95 -13.55 -1.57 15.63
N TYR A 96 -14.59 -0.98 16.23
CA TYR A 96 -15.83 -1.67 16.58
C TYR A 96 -16.77 -1.76 15.36
N GLY A 97 -17.66 -2.75 15.36
CA GLY A 97 -18.46 -3.10 14.19
C GLY A 97 -17.78 -4.17 13.35
N ASN A 98 -18.46 -4.69 12.34
CA ASN A 98 -17.86 -5.62 11.37
C ASN A 98 -17.16 -4.74 10.33
N PRO A 99 -15.88 -4.35 10.51
CA PRO A 99 -15.21 -3.46 9.57
C PRO A 99 -15.15 -4.20 8.22
N GLU A 100 -14.92 -3.53 7.10
CA GLU A 100 -14.68 -4.25 5.84
C GLU A 100 -13.61 -5.33 6.07
N ALA A 101 -14.06 -6.58 6.14
CA ALA A 101 -13.47 -7.59 7.02
C ALA A 101 -12.20 -8.25 6.45
N ASN A 102 -11.75 -7.78 5.30
CA ASN A 102 -10.60 -8.31 4.57
C ASN A 102 -9.58 -7.20 4.37
N GLY A 103 -8.30 -7.54 4.36
CA GLY A 103 -7.21 -6.57 4.29
C GLY A 103 -6.51 -6.32 5.61
N GLY A 104 -6.50 -7.32 6.51
CA GLY A 104 -5.67 -7.30 7.72
C GLY A 104 -6.15 -6.33 8.79
N SER A 105 -7.44 -6.10 8.93
CA SER A 105 -8.00 -5.19 9.95
C SER A 105 -7.92 -5.76 11.37
N GLY A 106 -7.32 -5.00 12.30
CA GLY A 106 -7.38 -5.28 13.73
C GLY A 106 -8.79 -5.08 14.28
N SER A 107 -9.16 -5.82 15.34
CA SER A 107 -10.54 -5.80 15.86
C SER A 107 -10.60 -5.72 17.38
N VAL A 108 -11.78 -5.37 17.90
CA VAL A 108 -12.07 -5.33 19.35
C VAL A 108 -13.08 -6.41 19.77
N GLN A 109 -13.66 -7.18 18.85
CA GLN A 109 -14.72 -8.14 19.22
C GLN A 109 -14.84 -9.38 18.32
N TYR A 110 -14.05 -9.48 17.24
CA TYR A 110 -14.22 -10.53 16.23
C TYR A 110 -12.93 -11.34 16.03
N PRO A 111 -13.02 -12.59 15.55
CA PRO A 111 -11.84 -13.39 15.20
C PRO A 111 -10.97 -12.66 14.15
N SER A 112 -9.67 -13.00 14.14
CA SER A 112 -8.68 -12.40 13.23
C SER A 112 -9.18 -12.43 11.78
N LYS A 113 -8.97 -11.30 11.12
CA LYS A 113 -9.46 -11.00 9.78
C LYS A 113 -8.38 -11.32 8.77
N THR A 114 -8.77 -11.92 7.64
CA THR A 114 -7.82 -12.37 6.62
C THR A 114 -7.04 -11.19 6.03
N GLY A 115 -5.94 -11.51 5.33
CA GLY A 115 -5.22 -10.53 4.52
C GLY A 115 -6.07 -9.92 3.40
N ASN A 116 -5.42 -9.16 2.54
CA ASN A 116 -6.06 -8.49 1.40
C ASN A 116 -6.73 -9.49 0.44
N ASN A 117 -7.89 -9.09 -0.12
CA ASN A 117 -8.71 -9.93 -1.00
C ASN A 117 -8.86 -9.28 -2.40
N PRO A 118 -8.67 -10.02 -3.51
CA PRO A 118 -8.48 -11.48 -3.58
C PRO A 118 -7.12 -11.94 -3.03
N PRO A 119 -7.02 -13.16 -2.47
CA PRO A 119 -5.73 -13.73 -2.08
C PRO A 119 -4.90 -14.03 -3.34
N VAL A 120 -3.60 -13.77 -3.27
CA VAL A 120 -2.61 -14.07 -4.30
C VAL A 120 -1.42 -14.79 -3.64
N SER A 121 -0.54 -15.39 -4.45
CA SER A 121 0.69 -16.03 -3.97
C SER A 121 1.90 -15.38 -4.64
N PRO A 122 2.81 -14.73 -3.89
CA PRO A 122 2.75 -14.47 -2.45
C PRO A 122 1.57 -13.56 -2.05
N PRO A 123 1.06 -13.63 -0.80
CA PRO A 123 -0.02 -12.76 -0.33
C PRO A 123 0.35 -11.27 -0.45
N GLN A 124 -0.58 -10.46 -0.96
CA GLN A 124 -0.38 -9.01 -1.05
C GLN A 124 -0.50 -8.29 0.31
N GLY A 125 -1.00 -8.98 1.34
CA GLY A 125 -0.88 -8.56 2.74
C GLY A 125 -1.50 -9.59 3.68
N ASN A 126 -1.16 -9.50 4.96
CA ASN A 126 -1.39 -10.57 5.93
C ASN A 126 -2.59 -10.30 6.85
N PRO A 127 -3.09 -11.35 7.52
CA PRO A 127 -4.10 -11.21 8.57
C PRO A 127 -3.69 -10.29 9.72
N ALA A 128 -4.67 -9.76 10.43
CA ALA A 128 -4.44 -9.04 11.68
C ALA A 128 -4.06 -9.99 12.83
N GLY A 129 -3.61 -9.40 13.95
CA GLY A 129 -3.49 -10.13 15.20
C GLY A 129 -4.84 -10.59 15.75
N THR A 130 -4.79 -11.52 16.70
CA THR A 130 -5.99 -12.02 17.37
C THR A 130 -6.32 -11.19 18.62
N GLN A 131 -7.51 -11.41 19.19
CA GLN A 131 -8.02 -10.74 20.39
C GLN A 131 -8.35 -9.25 20.19
N ILE A 132 -8.90 -8.66 21.24
CA ILE A 132 -9.31 -7.26 21.28
C ILE A 132 -8.09 -6.35 21.18
N ASN A 133 -8.23 -5.19 20.52
CA ASN A 133 -7.15 -4.23 20.36
C ASN A 133 -5.91 -4.79 19.63
N SER A 134 -6.13 -5.71 18.68
CA SER A 134 -5.04 -6.27 17.90
C SER A 134 -4.47 -5.27 16.90
N GLY A 135 -3.20 -5.48 16.53
CA GLY A 135 -2.59 -4.74 15.44
C GLY A 135 -3.07 -5.24 14.09
N GLY A 136 -3.11 -4.34 13.11
CA GLY A 136 -3.41 -4.68 11.72
C GLY A 136 -2.26 -5.44 11.06
N GLY A 137 -2.58 -6.24 10.05
CA GLY A 137 -1.59 -6.99 9.26
C GLY A 137 -0.81 -6.08 8.31
N GLY A 138 0.47 -6.40 8.12
CA GLY A 138 1.35 -5.76 7.14
C GLY A 138 1.61 -6.68 5.93
N ALA A 139 2.37 -6.19 4.96
CA ALA A 139 2.75 -6.98 3.79
C ALA A 139 3.69 -8.15 4.13
N GLY A 140 4.53 -8.02 5.16
CA GLY A 140 5.55 -9.00 5.53
C GLY A 140 5.19 -9.89 6.71
N GLY A 141 4.16 -9.52 7.48
CA GLY A 141 3.73 -10.33 8.61
C GLY A 141 2.35 -9.97 9.14
N SER A 142 1.77 -10.92 9.88
CA SER A 142 0.52 -10.69 10.58
C SER A 142 0.68 -9.69 11.70
N GLY A 143 -0.40 -9.01 12.06
CA GLY A 143 -0.42 -8.14 13.23
C GLY A 143 -0.22 -8.91 14.54
N GLY A 144 0.27 -8.21 15.56
CA GLY A 144 0.44 -8.72 16.92
C GLY A 144 -0.88 -8.90 17.64
N THR A 145 -0.97 -9.99 18.41
CA THR A 145 -2.07 -10.23 19.36
C THR A 145 -1.90 -9.32 20.57
N SER A 146 -3.00 -8.79 21.10
CA SER A 146 -2.98 -7.99 22.33
C SER A 146 -2.75 -8.87 23.56
N THR A 147 -1.69 -8.62 24.32
CA THR A 147 -1.42 -9.29 25.61
C THR A 147 -0.59 -8.42 26.56
N PRO A 148 -1.12 -7.85 27.65
CA PRO A 148 -2.33 -7.02 27.80
C PRO A 148 -2.20 -5.59 27.20
N ALA A 149 -1.12 -5.34 26.44
CA ALA A 149 -0.90 -4.14 25.63
C ALA A 149 -1.69 -4.21 24.32
N GLY A 150 -1.85 -3.06 23.64
CA GLY A 150 -2.29 -3.05 22.25
C GLY A 150 -1.34 -3.90 21.37
N GLY A 151 -1.91 -4.63 20.41
CA GLY A 151 -1.12 -5.47 19.51
C GLY A 151 -0.24 -4.65 18.56
N ALA A 152 1.01 -5.05 18.35
CA ALA A 152 1.89 -4.40 17.38
C ALA A 152 1.33 -4.52 15.95
N GLY A 153 1.53 -3.52 15.11
CA GLY A 153 1.27 -3.62 13.68
C GLY A 153 2.17 -4.67 13.02
N GLY A 154 1.64 -5.38 12.03
CA GLY A 154 2.41 -6.34 11.24
C GLY A 154 3.50 -5.64 10.42
N VAL A 155 4.64 -6.31 10.25
CA VAL A 155 5.77 -5.77 9.51
C VAL A 155 5.42 -5.56 8.03
N GLY A 156 5.98 -4.52 7.42
CA GLY A 156 5.92 -4.27 5.98
C GLY A 156 6.87 -5.16 5.19
N ARG A 157 7.11 -4.80 3.93
CA ARG A 157 8.14 -5.42 3.09
C ARG A 157 8.99 -4.35 2.41
N ASP A 158 10.24 -4.69 2.19
CA ASP A 158 11.16 -3.89 1.40
C ASP A 158 10.96 -4.12 -0.10
N SER A 159 11.22 -3.09 -0.89
CA SER A 159 11.38 -3.19 -2.34
C SER A 159 12.54 -2.31 -2.78
N SER A 160 13.29 -2.80 -3.76
CA SER A 160 14.43 -2.11 -4.37
C SER A 160 14.11 -1.49 -5.74
N VAL A 161 12.87 -1.62 -6.22
CA VAL A 161 12.42 -1.13 -7.54
C VAL A 161 12.67 0.37 -7.76
N SER A 162 12.69 1.17 -6.69
CA SER A 162 13.04 2.60 -6.75
C SER A 162 14.53 2.89 -6.96
N GLY A 163 15.39 1.88 -7.04
CA GLY A 163 16.85 2.00 -7.07
C GLY A 163 17.51 2.02 -5.70
N SER A 164 16.74 1.85 -4.62
CA SER A 164 17.19 1.71 -3.23
C SER A 164 16.17 0.87 -2.45
N SER A 165 16.63 0.12 -1.44
CA SER A 165 15.73 -0.64 -0.56
C SER A 165 14.92 0.30 0.32
N VAL A 166 13.60 0.21 0.19
CA VAL A 166 12.64 1.04 0.91
C VAL A 166 11.51 0.18 1.42
N GLU A 167 11.11 0.36 2.68
CA GLU A 167 10.02 -0.40 3.31
C GLU A 167 8.65 0.24 3.04
N TYR A 168 7.64 -0.60 2.80
CA TYR A 168 6.26 -0.23 2.53
C TYR A 168 5.27 -1.18 3.21
N ALA A 169 4.01 -0.73 3.31
CA ALA A 169 2.86 -1.52 3.69
C ALA A 169 2.97 -2.17 5.09
N GLY A 170 3.42 -1.40 6.08
CA GLY A 170 3.31 -1.77 7.50
C GLY A 170 1.89 -1.64 8.06
N GLY A 171 1.50 -2.56 8.93
CA GLY A 171 0.21 -2.54 9.63
C GLY A 171 0.19 -1.51 10.76
N GLY A 172 -1.01 -1.05 11.15
CA GLY A 172 -1.21 -0.14 12.28
C GLY A 172 -1.20 -0.87 13.62
N GLY A 173 -0.70 -0.21 14.66
CA GLY A 173 -0.73 -0.71 16.03
C GLY A 173 -2.11 -0.58 16.68
N GLY A 174 -2.46 -1.51 17.56
CA GLY A 174 -3.69 -1.47 18.36
C GLY A 174 -3.61 -0.48 19.52
N GLY A 175 -4.75 0.08 19.92
CA GLY A 175 -4.88 1.03 21.03
C GLY A 175 -4.71 0.39 22.41
N GLY A 176 -4.28 1.17 23.38
CA GLY A 176 -4.11 0.72 24.77
C GLY A 176 -5.44 0.70 25.54
N TYR A 177 -5.70 -0.39 26.26
CA TYR A 177 -6.82 -0.47 27.21
C TYR A 177 -6.42 0.01 28.62
N ILE A 178 -5.16 -0.18 29.00
CA ILE A 178 -4.58 0.24 30.28
C ILE A 178 -3.30 1.05 30.06
N PRO A 179 -2.87 1.88 31.03
CA PRO A 179 -1.69 2.74 30.88
C PRO A 179 -0.37 1.98 30.61
N SER A 180 -0.28 0.70 30.96
CA SER A 180 0.91 -0.14 30.76
C SER A 180 0.47 -1.60 30.51
N PRO A 181 1.02 -2.31 29.49
CA PRO A 181 2.25 -1.99 28.78
C PRO A 181 2.08 -0.95 27.65
N GLY A 182 0.87 -0.40 27.46
CA GLY A 182 0.62 0.73 26.57
C GLY A 182 0.09 0.34 25.19
N PRO A 183 0.08 1.27 24.22
CA PRO A 183 -0.37 0.99 22.87
C PRO A 183 0.60 0.09 22.09
N GLY A 184 0.07 -0.54 21.03
CA GLY A 184 0.86 -1.31 20.08
C GLY A 184 1.76 -0.43 19.21
N PRO A 185 3.05 -0.77 19.05
CA PRO A 185 3.92 -0.07 18.11
C PRO A 185 3.53 -0.39 16.66
N ALA A 186 4.09 0.38 15.72
CA ALA A 186 4.00 0.12 14.29
C ALA A 186 5.34 0.44 13.63
N GLN A 187 5.52 -0.06 12.40
CA GLN A 187 6.73 0.10 11.59
C GLN A 187 6.36 0.25 10.12
N ASP A 188 7.34 0.53 9.26
CA ASP A 188 7.22 0.47 7.79
C ASP A 188 6.09 1.35 7.22
N GLY A 189 5.90 2.51 7.85
CA GLY A 189 4.88 3.49 7.50
C GLY A 189 3.52 3.29 8.17
N GLY A 190 3.35 2.27 9.01
CA GLY A 190 2.15 2.09 9.85
C GLY A 190 2.09 3.10 11.01
N GLY A 191 0.88 3.44 11.44
CA GLY A 191 0.63 4.30 12.59
C GLY A 191 0.62 3.52 13.91
N SER A 192 1.33 4.00 14.93
CA SER A 192 1.27 3.42 16.29
C SER A 192 -0.10 3.60 16.92
N GLY A 193 -0.51 2.65 17.78
CA GLY A 193 -1.72 2.81 18.57
C GLY A 193 -1.64 3.98 19.56
N GLY A 194 -2.81 4.43 20.03
CA GLY A 194 -2.94 5.46 21.05
C GLY A 194 -2.98 4.86 22.46
N SER A 195 -2.31 5.50 23.42
CA SER A 195 -2.49 5.19 24.85
C SER A 195 -3.96 5.31 25.26
N ARG A 196 -4.34 4.81 26.45
CA ARG A 196 -5.74 4.71 26.92
C ARG A 196 -6.62 5.93 26.62
N THR A 197 -6.11 7.15 26.74
CA THR A 197 -6.85 8.41 26.55
C THR A 197 -6.43 9.18 25.29
N ALA A 198 -5.70 8.56 24.37
CA ALA A 198 -5.10 9.20 23.21
C ALA A 198 -5.58 8.55 21.90
N SER A 199 -5.60 9.36 20.84
CA SER A 199 -5.75 8.90 19.47
C SER A 199 -4.57 8.04 19.02
N GLY A 200 -4.83 7.12 18.09
CA GLY A 200 -3.77 6.47 17.34
C GLY A 200 -3.10 7.43 16.34
N SER A 201 -1.86 7.14 15.98
CA SER A 201 -1.10 7.91 15.00
C SER A 201 -1.60 7.61 13.59
N ASN A 202 -1.53 8.61 12.71
CA ASN A 202 -1.73 8.41 11.28
C ASN A 202 -0.58 7.60 10.68
N ALA A 203 -0.87 6.83 9.64
CA ALA A 203 0.14 6.20 8.81
C ALA A 203 0.80 7.21 7.85
N THR A 204 1.96 6.84 7.34
CA THR A 204 2.75 7.66 6.41
C THR A 204 2.20 7.55 4.99
N ASN A 205 1.91 8.69 4.36
CA ASN A 205 1.51 8.75 2.96
C ASN A 205 2.64 8.29 2.02
N GLY A 206 2.26 7.66 0.90
CA GLY A 206 3.20 7.07 -0.05
C GLY A 206 3.80 5.74 0.42
N LYS A 207 3.30 5.18 1.54
CA LYS A 207 3.75 3.91 2.11
C LYS A 207 2.67 2.83 2.18
N GLY A 208 1.40 3.19 1.98
CA GLY A 208 0.27 2.26 2.10
C GLY A 208 0.08 1.68 3.51
N GLY A 209 0.62 2.34 4.54
CA GLY A 209 0.55 1.84 5.91
C GLY A 209 -0.84 1.98 6.53
N GLY A 210 -1.16 1.09 7.47
CA GLY A 210 -2.41 1.14 8.24
C GLY A 210 -2.34 2.13 9.41
N GLY A 211 -3.44 2.84 9.67
CA GLY A 211 -3.52 3.81 10.78
C GLY A 211 -3.56 3.13 12.16
N GLY A 212 -3.08 3.82 13.19
CA GLY A 212 -3.10 3.32 14.56
C GLY A 212 -4.49 3.37 15.20
N GLY A 213 -4.83 2.35 15.99
CA GLY A 213 -6.07 2.32 16.75
C GLY A 213 -6.03 3.26 17.94
N MET A 214 -7.16 3.92 18.26
CA MET A 214 -7.24 4.78 19.45
C MET A 214 -7.38 3.97 20.75
N GLY A 215 -6.98 4.57 21.87
CA GLY A 215 -7.19 3.99 23.19
C GLY A 215 -8.66 3.92 23.61
N PHE A 216 -8.94 3.13 24.64
CA PHE A 216 -10.33 2.84 25.08
C PHE A 216 -11.14 4.08 25.49
N ASP A 217 -10.52 5.02 26.21
CA ASP A 217 -11.11 6.29 26.65
C ASP A 217 -10.66 7.45 25.74
N GLY A 218 -10.12 7.15 24.56
CA GLY A 218 -9.65 8.16 23.61
C GLY A 218 -10.80 8.99 23.05
N SER A 219 -10.55 10.28 22.83
CA SER A 219 -11.44 11.12 22.05
C SER A 219 -10.99 11.08 20.58
N PRO A 220 -11.90 10.96 19.60
CA PRO A 220 -11.58 11.03 18.17
C PRO A 220 -10.78 12.30 17.80
N PRO A 221 -10.02 12.27 16.68
CA PRO A 221 -10.10 11.28 15.60
C PRO A 221 -9.20 10.05 15.77
N ASN A 222 -9.58 9.02 15.02
CA ASN A 222 -8.86 7.78 14.76
C ASN A 222 -7.62 7.98 13.86
N GLY A 223 -6.64 7.08 13.92
CA GLY A 223 -5.46 7.14 13.06
C GLY A 223 -5.82 6.84 11.60
N THR A 224 -5.47 7.72 10.67
CA THR A 224 -5.78 7.56 9.24
C THR A 224 -4.84 6.58 8.55
N GLY A 225 -5.33 5.89 7.53
CA GLY A 225 -4.47 5.09 6.65
C GLY A 225 -3.62 5.96 5.74
N GLY A 226 -2.45 5.47 5.33
CA GLY A 226 -1.54 6.16 4.42
C GLY A 226 -1.90 5.88 2.96
N SER A 227 -1.71 6.87 2.08
CA SER A 227 -1.82 6.65 0.63
C SER A 227 -0.80 5.61 0.15
N GLY A 228 -1.19 4.90 -0.92
CA GLY A 228 -0.32 3.98 -1.63
C GLY A 228 0.75 4.69 -2.46
N VAL A 229 1.49 3.91 -3.23
CA VAL A 229 2.48 4.37 -4.20
C VAL A 229 2.54 3.38 -5.36
N VAL A 230 2.80 3.89 -6.56
CA VAL A 230 3.14 3.06 -7.71
C VAL A 230 4.51 3.48 -8.23
N ILE A 231 5.42 2.53 -8.38
CA ILE A 231 6.78 2.76 -8.89
C ILE A 231 6.97 1.89 -10.11
N VAL A 232 7.47 2.49 -11.19
CA VAL A 232 7.82 1.80 -12.44
C VAL A 232 9.30 2.05 -12.71
N SER A 233 10.06 0.99 -12.96
CA SER A 233 11.48 1.10 -13.32
C SER A 233 11.71 0.45 -14.69
N ALA A 234 12.18 1.25 -15.64
CA ALA A 234 12.40 0.87 -17.03
C ALA A 234 13.90 0.92 -17.38
N PRO A 235 14.33 0.21 -18.44
CA PRO A 235 15.70 0.23 -18.90
C PRO A 235 16.17 1.65 -19.27
N ALA A 236 17.48 1.88 -19.24
CA ALA A 236 18.08 3.19 -19.53
C ALA A 236 17.73 3.76 -20.92
N ALA A 237 17.34 2.89 -21.87
CA ALA A 237 16.93 3.26 -23.22
C ALA A 237 15.53 3.88 -23.30
N ALA A 238 14.67 3.65 -22.30
CA ALA A 238 13.34 4.24 -22.25
C ALA A 238 13.40 5.68 -21.74
N THR A 239 12.46 6.51 -22.20
CA THR A 239 12.16 7.82 -21.64
C THR A 239 10.84 7.75 -20.90
N LEU A 240 10.84 8.10 -19.62
CA LEU A 240 9.63 8.15 -18.80
C LEU A 240 9.25 9.60 -18.52
N THR A 241 7.99 9.94 -18.75
CA THR A 241 7.39 11.20 -18.28
C THR A 241 6.12 10.92 -17.48
N VAL A 242 5.83 11.80 -16.53
CA VAL A 242 4.72 11.61 -15.59
C VAL A 242 3.88 12.87 -15.47
N ALA A 243 2.57 12.68 -15.32
CA ALA A 243 1.62 13.73 -14.97
C ALA A 243 0.65 13.22 -13.90
N PRO A 244 0.12 14.08 -13.01
CA PRO A 244 0.50 15.49 -12.80
C PRO A 244 1.93 15.62 -12.23
N GLY A 245 2.51 16.82 -12.29
CA GLY A 245 3.89 17.10 -11.86
C GLY A 245 4.20 16.91 -10.37
N THR A 246 3.22 16.46 -9.57
CA THR A 246 3.44 15.96 -8.20
C THR A 246 4.04 14.54 -8.20
N ASN A 247 3.88 13.81 -9.30
CA ASN A 247 4.61 12.57 -9.55
C ASN A 247 6.02 12.90 -10.07
N THR A 248 6.97 11.99 -9.88
CA THR A 248 8.38 12.27 -10.17
C THR A 248 9.02 11.21 -11.05
N THR A 249 10.09 11.59 -11.75
CA THR A 249 11.00 10.67 -12.41
C THR A 249 12.42 10.86 -11.88
N SER A 250 13.20 9.79 -11.89
CA SER A 250 14.62 9.79 -11.52
C SER A 250 15.40 8.76 -12.33
N THR A 251 16.71 8.72 -12.15
CA THR A 251 17.58 7.68 -12.71
C THR A 251 18.24 6.94 -11.54
N ALA A 252 18.08 5.63 -11.49
CA ALA A 252 18.68 4.77 -10.48
C ALA A 252 20.20 4.60 -10.72
N PRO A 253 20.99 4.16 -9.72
CA PRO A 253 22.44 4.02 -9.85
C PRO A 253 22.92 3.08 -10.97
N ASP A 254 22.07 2.13 -11.37
CA ASP A 254 22.29 1.19 -12.47
C ASP A 254 21.98 1.79 -13.87
N GLY A 255 21.48 3.03 -13.92
CA GLY A 255 21.08 3.72 -15.14
C GLY A 255 19.60 3.56 -15.51
N SER A 256 18.85 2.72 -14.80
CA SER A 256 17.41 2.52 -15.02
C SER A 256 16.62 3.81 -14.78
N LYS A 257 15.55 4.03 -15.54
CA LYS A 257 14.64 5.18 -15.36
C LYS A 257 13.53 4.78 -14.42
N VAL A 258 13.31 5.57 -13.37
CA VAL A 258 12.29 5.29 -12.35
C VAL A 258 11.23 6.38 -12.41
N ALA A 259 9.96 5.98 -12.46
CA ALA A 259 8.80 6.84 -12.29
C ALA A 259 8.09 6.49 -10.97
N THR A 260 7.83 7.50 -10.14
CA THR A 260 7.16 7.34 -8.84
C THR A 260 5.86 8.14 -8.81
N PHE A 261 4.75 7.43 -8.59
CA PHE A 261 3.41 7.98 -8.49
C PHE A 261 2.95 7.95 -7.03
N THR A 262 2.72 9.13 -6.47
CA THR A 262 2.11 9.30 -5.13
C THR A 262 0.64 9.74 -5.22
N VAL A 263 0.20 10.13 -6.41
CA VAL A 263 -1.20 10.39 -6.78
C VAL A 263 -1.48 9.77 -8.15
N SER A 264 -2.75 9.48 -8.43
CA SER A 264 -3.18 8.97 -9.75
C SER A 264 -2.77 9.92 -10.88
N GLY A 265 -2.47 9.34 -12.04
CA GLY A 265 -1.86 10.10 -13.12
C GLY A 265 -1.61 9.28 -14.38
N THR A 266 -0.82 9.86 -15.28
CA THR A 266 -0.42 9.24 -16.53
C THR A 266 1.10 9.03 -16.54
N LEU A 267 1.52 7.83 -16.91
CA LEU A 267 2.89 7.49 -17.28
C LEU A 267 2.97 7.46 -18.80
N THR A 268 3.85 8.25 -19.40
CA THR A 268 4.15 8.15 -20.83
C THR A 268 5.54 7.54 -21.01
N VAL A 269 5.63 6.54 -21.88
CA VAL A 269 6.87 5.79 -22.15
C VAL A 269 7.24 5.92 -23.62
N GLU A 270 8.47 6.36 -23.90
CA GLU A 270 9.01 6.56 -25.25
C GLU A 270 10.35 5.86 -25.45
#